data_AF-A0A938RMT6-F1
#
_entry.id   AF-A0A938RMT6-F1
#
_cell.length_a   1.000
_cell.length_b   1.000
_cell.length_c   1.000
_cell.angle_alpha   90.00
_cell.angle_beta   90.00
_cell.angle_gamma   90.00
#
_symmetry.space_group_name_H-M   'P 1'
#
loop_
_entity.id
_entity.type
_entity.pdbx_description
1 polymer ?
#
loop_
_entity_poly.entity_id
_entity_poly.type
_entity_poly.pdbx_seq_one_letter_code
_entity_poly.pdbx_strand_id
1 'polypeptide(L)'
;MKGELLESAAVILPGAFLFNDAVIIGPGTVVEPGAFLKGPVILGDHTEIRQGAYIRGDCIVGNRCVVGHTTEMKGSILLDGAKAAHFAYVGDSILGRDVNLGAGTKLANLKMIPGSITVTAEKKRYDTGRRKLGAVLGDHTETGCNSVTSPGTLMGPSSIVYSGVSVPGGHYPGRTVITPVQGSLKIRCLKH
;
A
#
# COMPACT_ATOMS: atom_id res chain seq x y z
N MET A 1 29.07 -21.71 16.89
CA MET A 1 27.69 -21.94 17.41
C MET A 1 27.09 -23.03 16.54
N LYS A 2 26.62 -24.16 17.09
CA LYS A 2 25.86 -25.17 16.33
C LYS A 2 24.42 -24.64 16.21
N GLY A 3 24.06 -24.12 15.05
CA GLY A 3 22.70 -23.68 14.75
C GLY A 3 21.95 -24.77 13.99
N GLU A 4 20.66 -24.90 14.24
CA GLU A 4 19.72 -25.66 13.42
C GLU A 4 18.93 -24.68 12.55
N LEU A 5 18.72 -25.02 11.28
CA LEU A 5 17.89 -24.22 10.38
C LEU A 5 16.42 -24.52 10.67
N LEU A 6 15.64 -23.48 10.99
CA LEU A 6 14.19 -23.60 11.13
C LEU A 6 13.51 -23.05 9.87
N GLU A 7 13.11 -23.92 8.95
CA GLU A 7 12.52 -23.52 7.66
C GLU A 7 11.15 -22.84 7.80
N SER A 8 10.42 -23.09 8.90
CA SER A 8 9.05 -22.61 9.12
C SER A 8 8.93 -21.49 10.15
N ALA A 9 10.04 -20.88 10.58
CA ALA A 9 10.04 -19.90 11.67
C ALA A 9 9.80 -18.46 11.16
N ALA A 10 9.03 -17.68 11.91
CA ALA A 10 9.00 -16.22 11.82
C ALA A 10 9.87 -15.62 12.94
N VAL A 11 10.44 -14.43 12.71
CA VAL A 11 11.30 -13.73 13.67
C VAL A 11 10.57 -12.50 14.20
N ILE A 12 10.18 -12.53 15.46
CA ILE A 12 9.55 -11.39 16.15
C ILE A 12 10.59 -10.82 17.12
N LEU A 13 11.06 -9.61 16.87
CA LEU A 13 12.08 -8.98 17.70
C LEU A 13 11.48 -8.36 18.96
N PRO A 14 12.23 -8.35 20.10
CA PRO A 14 11.77 -7.71 21.33
C PRO A 14 11.33 -6.26 21.11
N GLY A 15 10.15 -5.91 21.62
CA GLY A 15 9.55 -4.59 21.44
C GLY A 15 8.57 -4.47 20.27
N ALA A 16 8.33 -5.52 19.49
CA ALA A 16 7.17 -5.60 18.61
C ALA A 16 5.88 -5.77 19.44
N PHE A 17 4.80 -5.10 19.03
CA PHE A 17 3.50 -5.13 19.70
C PHE A 17 2.47 -5.87 18.84
N LEU A 18 1.94 -6.97 19.36
CA LEU A 18 0.85 -7.72 18.73
C LEU A 18 -0.39 -7.54 19.63
N PHE A 19 -1.43 -6.92 19.10
CA PHE A 19 -2.62 -6.52 19.85
C PHE A 19 -3.89 -7.13 19.23
N ASN A 20 -4.76 -7.68 20.10
CA ASN A 20 -5.94 -8.51 19.79
C ASN A 20 -5.62 -9.92 19.25
N ASP A 21 -6.63 -10.79 19.31
CA ASP A 21 -6.55 -12.17 18.83
C ASP A 21 -6.88 -12.23 17.33
N ALA A 22 -5.85 -12.40 16.48
CA ALA A 22 -5.86 -12.87 15.07
C ALA A 22 -4.68 -12.26 14.28
N VAL A 23 -3.45 -12.60 14.66
CA VAL A 23 -2.24 -12.23 13.92
C VAL A 23 -1.60 -13.50 13.36
N ILE A 24 -1.61 -13.65 12.04
CA ILE A 24 -1.00 -14.77 11.33
C ILE A 24 0.28 -14.27 10.67
N ILE A 25 1.40 -14.97 10.90
CA ILE A 25 2.72 -14.59 10.41
C ILE A 25 3.35 -15.80 9.72
N GLY A 26 3.64 -15.66 8.43
CA GLY A 26 4.26 -16.69 7.61
C GLY A 26 5.76 -16.89 7.91
N PRO A 27 6.33 -18.05 7.54
CA PRO A 27 7.76 -18.33 7.67
C PRO A 27 8.66 -17.27 7.03
N GLY A 28 9.83 -17.06 7.62
CA GLY A 28 10.84 -16.09 7.16
C GLY A 28 10.46 -14.63 7.35
N THR A 29 9.25 -14.32 7.83
CA THR A 29 8.83 -12.94 8.10
C THR A 29 9.48 -12.40 9.35
N VAL A 30 9.94 -11.15 9.27
CA VAL A 30 10.60 -10.43 10.35
C VAL A 30 9.73 -9.28 10.81
N VAL A 31 9.48 -9.20 12.12
CA VAL A 31 8.80 -8.07 12.75
C VAL A 31 9.78 -7.35 13.67
N GLU A 32 10.15 -6.13 13.29
CA GLU A 32 11.11 -5.30 13.99
C GLU A 32 10.54 -4.62 15.25
N PRO A 33 11.39 -4.15 16.18
CA PRO A 33 10.95 -3.46 17.38
C PRO A 33 10.09 -2.23 17.08
N GLY A 34 9.09 -1.96 17.92
CA GLY A 34 8.19 -0.82 17.77
C GLY A 34 7.15 -0.97 16.65
N ALA A 35 7.19 -2.02 15.83
CA ALA A 35 6.08 -2.35 14.95
C ALA A 35 4.84 -2.68 15.79
N PHE A 36 3.70 -2.13 15.42
CA PHE A 36 2.42 -2.33 16.09
C PHE A 36 1.43 -3.00 15.14
N LEU A 37 1.14 -4.26 15.43
CA LEU A 37 0.17 -5.09 14.71
C LEU A 37 -1.13 -5.15 15.49
N LYS A 38 -2.12 -4.37 15.08
CA LYS A 38 -3.47 -4.39 15.63
C LYS A 38 -4.35 -5.29 14.77
N GLY A 39 -4.52 -6.54 15.20
CA GLY A 39 -5.27 -7.56 14.46
C GLY A 39 -6.73 -7.19 14.20
N PRO A 40 -7.37 -7.86 13.23
CA PRO A 40 -6.85 -9.01 12.47
C PRO A 40 -5.86 -8.63 11.37
N VAL A 41 -4.79 -9.43 11.23
CA VAL A 41 -3.77 -9.24 10.18
C VAL A 41 -3.16 -10.58 9.75
N ILE A 42 -2.97 -10.74 8.44
CA ILE A 42 -2.25 -11.87 7.84
C ILE A 42 -1.00 -11.31 7.16
N LEU A 43 0.15 -11.83 7.55
CA LEU A 43 1.44 -11.57 6.92
C LEU A 43 1.91 -12.86 6.25
N GLY A 44 2.16 -12.81 4.95
CA GLY A 44 2.73 -13.91 4.17
C GLY A 44 4.20 -14.14 4.50
N ASP A 45 4.85 -14.96 3.68
CA ASP A 45 6.19 -15.47 3.92
C ASP A 45 7.25 -14.46 3.49
N HIS A 46 8.39 -14.47 4.17
CA HIS A 46 9.56 -13.63 3.85
C HIS A 46 9.25 -12.13 3.76
N THR A 47 8.28 -11.65 4.54
CA THR A 47 7.88 -10.25 4.59
C THR A 47 8.63 -9.50 5.68
N GLU A 48 8.88 -8.21 5.46
CA GLU A 48 9.52 -7.33 6.44
C GLU A 48 8.51 -6.34 7.00
N ILE A 49 8.28 -6.40 8.30
CA ILE A 49 7.55 -5.37 9.06
C ILE A 49 8.57 -4.58 9.86
N ARG A 50 8.90 -3.38 9.38
CA ARG A 50 10.01 -2.61 9.92
C ARG A 50 9.61 -1.73 11.10
N GLN A 51 10.64 -1.20 11.77
CA GLN A 51 10.54 -0.42 12.98
C GLN A 51 9.49 0.70 12.88
N GLY A 52 8.53 0.70 13.80
CA GLY A 52 7.49 1.72 13.89
C GLY A 52 6.34 1.58 12.88
N ALA A 53 6.29 0.53 12.06
CA ALA A 53 5.12 0.25 11.22
C ALA A 53 3.85 0.11 12.07
N TYR A 54 2.72 0.66 11.63
CA TYR A 54 1.44 0.54 12.32
C TYR A 54 0.39 -0.08 11.40
N ILE A 55 0.02 -1.33 11.68
CA ILE A 55 -0.91 -2.11 10.86
C ILE A 55 -2.20 -2.32 11.64
N ARG A 56 -3.37 -1.99 11.04
CA ARG A 56 -4.66 -2.07 11.73
C ARG A 56 -5.86 -2.29 10.82
N GLY A 57 -6.98 -2.69 11.41
CA GLY A 57 -8.30 -2.59 10.77
C GLY A 57 -8.41 -3.46 9.53
N ASP A 58 -8.06 -4.74 9.67
CA ASP A 58 -8.19 -5.83 8.71
C ASP A 58 -7.21 -5.70 7.53
N CYS A 59 -6.03 -6.30 7.69
CA CYS A 59 -4.94 -6.20 6.71
C CYS A 59 -4.47 -7.56 6.21
N ILE A 60 -4.15 -7.64 4.91
CA ILE A 60 -3.49 -8.78 4.30
C ILE A 60 -2.22 -8.28 3.62
N VAL A 61 -1.09 -8.89 3.94
CA VAL A 61 0.21 -8.61 3.33
C VAL A 61 0.70 -9.91 2.74
N GLY A 62 0.91 -9.96 1.42
CA GLY A 62 1.39 -11.13 0.70
C GLY A 62 2.84 -11.48 1.02
N ASN A 63 3.44 -12.34 0.20
CA ASN A 63 4.81 -12.79 0.39
C ASN A 63 5.82 -11.76 -0.08
N ARG A 64 7.01 -11.72 0.54
CA ARG A 64 8.14 -10.86 0.14
C ARG A 64 7.76 -9.37 0.08
N CYS A 65 6.82 -8.96 0.92
CA CYS A 65 6.38 -7.57 1.01
C CYS A 65 7.25 -6.78 1.99
N VAL A 66 7.15 -5.45 1.92
CA VAL A 66 7.74 -4.56 2.92
C VAL A 66 6.67 -3.58 3.42
N VAL A 67 6.33 -3.65 4.70
CA VAL A 67 5.65 -2.57 5.41
C VAL A 67 6.69 -1.89 6.29
N GLY A 68 7.22 -0.79 5.80
CA GLY A 68 8.48 -0.27 6.28
C GLY A 68 8.35 0.80 7.36
N HIS A 69 9.46 1.49 7.61
CA HIS A 69 9.60 2.37 8.76
C HIS A 69 8.49 3.43 8.81
N THR A 70 7.82 3.51 9.97
CA THR A 70 6.70 4.43 10.27
C THR A 70 5.64 4.51 9.18
N THR A 71 5.44 3.40 8.45
CA THR A 71 4.33 3.25 7.51
C THR A 71 3.09 2.81 8.26
N GLU A 72 1.98 3.53 8.07
CA GLU A 72 0.67 3.13 8.56
C GLU A 72 -0.10 2.42 7.44
N MET A 73 -0.55 1.20 7.71
CA MET A 73 -1.42 0.42 6.83
C MET A 73 -2.73 0.13 7.55
N LYS A 74 -3.84 0.47 6.90
CA LYS A 74 -5.18 0.30 7.48
C LYS A 74 -6.17 -0.28 6.47
N GLY A 75 -6.83 -1.39 6.77
CA GLY A 75 -7.91 -1.94 5.92
C GLY A 75 -7.49 -2.25 4.50
N SER A 76 -6.25 -2.71 4.31
CA SER A 76 -5.61 -2.75 3.00
C SER A 76 -5.04 -4.12 2.67
N ILE A 77 -4.79 -4.33 1.38
CA ILE A 77 -4.20 -5.55 0.84
C ILE A 77 -2.93 -5.18 0.07
N LEU A 78 -1.81 -5.82 0.40
CA LEU A 78 -0.58 -5.83 -0.39
C LEU A 78 -0.44 -7.21 -1.01
N LEU A 79 -0.38 -7.30 -2.33
CA LEU A 79 -0.02 -8.54 -3.01
C LEU A 79 1.49 -8.76 -3.00
N ASP A 80 1.92 -9.96 -3.39
CA ASP A 80 3.31 -10.40 -3.34
C ASP A 80 4.30 -9.37 -3.90
N GLY A 81 5.39 -9.13 -3.17
CA GLY A 81 6.46 -8.21 -3.57
C GLY A 81 6.16 -6.72 -3.37
N ALA A 82 4.94 -6.34 -2.96
CA ALA A 82 4.57 -4.94 -2.77
C ALA A 82 5.33 -4.28 -1.60
N LYS A 83 5.71 -3.01 -1.80
CA LYS A 83 6.58 -2.25 -0.89
C LYS A 83 5.97 -0.90 -0.56
N ALA A 84 5.64 -0.71 0.71
CA ALA A 84 5.37 0.57 1.34
C ALA A 84 6.48 0.85 2.35
N ALA A 85 7.69 1.10 1.85
CA ALA A 85 8.92 0.93 2.63
C ALA A 85 9.24 2.08 3.61
N HIS A 86 8.71 3.29 3.37
CA HIS A 86 9.13 4.47 4.13
C HIS A 86 8.01 5.50 4.26
N PHE A 87 7.61 5.83 5.49
CA PHE A 87 6.75 6.98 5.83
C PHE A 87 5.44 7.06 5.02
N ALA A 88 4.88 5.90 4.64
CA ALA A 88 3.71 5.82 3.79
C ALA A 88 2.42 5.74 4.62
N TYR A 89 1.30 6.16 4.02
CA TYR A 89 -0.04 5.86 4.55
C TYR A 89 -0.82 5.09 3.49
N VAL A 90 -1.25 3.87 3.83
CA VAL A 90 -1.96 2.94 2.96
C VAL A 90 -3.31 2.64 3.61
N GLY A 91 -4.32 3.45 3.30
CA GLY A 91 -5.66 3.33 3.90
C GLY A 91 -6.69 2.79 2.91
N ASP A 92 -7.45 1.76 3.30
CA ASP A 92 -8.53 1.15 2.52
C ASP A 92 -8.17 0.92 1.03
N SER A 93 -6.98 0.37 0.79
CA SER A 93 -6.31 0.32 -0.53
C SER A 93 -5.88 -1.10 -0.93
N ILE A 94 -5.63 -1.31 -2.22
CA ILE A 94 -5.06 -2.54 -2.76
C ILE A 94 -3.80 -2.19 -3.55
N LEU A 95 -2.67 -2.81 -3.20
CA LEU A 95 -1.42 -2.76 -3.94
C LEU A 95 -1.23 -4.08 -4.65
N GLY A 96 -1.12 -4.03 -5.97
CA GLY A 96 -0.80 -5.17 -6.84
C GLY A 96 0.60 -5.73 -6.60
N ARG A 97 0.95 -6.77 -7.34
CA ARG A 97 2.26 -7.44 -7.21
C ARG A 97 3.37 -6.47 -7.57
N ASP A 98 4.46 -6.52 -6.82
CA ASP A 98 5.66 -5.71 -7.04
C ASP A 98 5.39 -4.19 -7.16
N VAL A 99 4.31 -3.68 -6.56
CA VAL A 99 4.09 -2.24 -6.44
C VAL A 99 5.14 -1.63 -5.52
N ASN A 100 5.73 -0.51 -5.91
CA ASN A 100 6.72 0.20 -5.10
C ASN A 100 6.25 1.63 -4.78
N LEU A 101 5.98 1.90 -3.51
CA LEU A 101 5.64 3.24 -3.06
C LEU A 101 6.90 4.02 -2.70
N GLY A 102 7.10 5.16 -3.36
CA GLY A 102 8.13 6.12 -3.00
C GLY A 102 7.96 6.61 -1.57
N ALA A 103 9.07 6.97 -0.92
CA ALA A 103 9.07 7.42 0.46
C ALA A 103 8.08 8.57 0.67
N GLY A 104 7.26 8.47 1.70
CA GLY A 104 6.29 9.51 1.98
C GLY A 104 5.03 9.48 1.08
N THR A 105 4.75 8.40 0.35
CA THR A 105 3.51 8.29 -0.46
C THR A 105 2.26 8.17 0.43
N LYS A 106 1.19 8.93 0.14
CA LYS A 106 -0.08 8.88 0.88
C LYS A 106 -1.22 8.44 -0.03
N LEU A 107 -1.87 7.34 0.30
CA LEU A 107 -3.11 6.89 -0.34
C LEU A 107 -4.30 7.40 0.47
N ALA A 108 -4.80 8.59 0.14
CA ALA A 108 -5.91 9.20 0.87
C ALA A 108 -7.19 8.38 0.64
N ASN A 109 -7.92 8.09 1.72
CA ASN A 109 -9.10 7.21 1.70
C ASN A 109 -10.42 7.90 2.07
N LEU A 110 -10.40 9.19 2.40
CA LEU A 110 -11.57 9.93 2.87
C LEU A 110 -11.71 11.24 2.09
N LYS A 111 -12.91 11.48 1.53
CA LYS A 111 -13.25 12.80 0.96
C LYS A 111 -13.48 13.83 2.05
N MET A 112 -13.06 15.07 1.75
CA MET A 112 -13.38 16.26 2.54
C MET A 112 -14.89 16.48 2.66
N ILE A 113 -15.60 16.42 1.53
CA ILE A 113 -17.06 16.49 1.53
C ILE A 113 -17.62 15.11 1.91
N PRO A 114 -18.50 15.02 2.94
CA PRO A 114 -19.15 13.78 3.32
C PRO A 114 -19.88 13.09 2.16
N GLY A 115 -19.96 11.76 2.24
CA GLY A 115 -20.63 10.92 1.26
C GLY A 115 -19.76 9.77 0.74
N SER A 116 -20.39 8.87 -0.01
CA SER A 116 -19.75 7.68 -0.59
C SER A 116 -18.67 8.05 -1.61
N ILE A 117 -17.56 7.32 -1.65
CA ILE A 117 -16.52 7.46 -2.66
C ILE A 117 -17.09 7.02 -4.01
N THR A 118 -16.93 7.86 -5.03
CA THR A 118 -17.37 7.54 -6.39
C THR A 118 -16.16 7.50 -7.30
N VAL A 119 -16.09 6.51 -8.19
CA VAL A 119 -15.02 6.35 -9.16
C VAL A 119 -15.55 6.61 -10.56
N THR A 120 -14.80 7.36 -11.37
CA THR A 120 -15.12 7.55 -12.79
C THR A 120 -14.24 6.64 -13.63
N ALA A 121 -14.85 5.74 -14.39
CA ALA A 121 -14.18 4.84 -15.33
C ALA A 121 -14.98 4.80 -16.65
N GLU A 122 -14.30 4.81 -17.79
CA GLU A 122 -14.94 4.73 -19.12
C GLU A 122 -16.06 5.77 -19.32
N LYS A 123 -15.86 6.99 -18.82
CA LYS A 123 -16.85 8.09 -18.81
C LYS A 123 -18.13 7.81 -18.02
N LYS A 124 -18.20 6.71 -17.28
CA LYS A 124 -19.29 6.37 -16.37
C LYS A 124 -18.84 6.56 -14.92
N ARG A 125 -19.77 7.05 -14.09
CA ARG A 125 -19.58 7.23 -12.65
C ARG A 125 -20.15 6.03 -11.91
N TYR A 126 -19.35 5.47 -11.01
CA TYR A 126 -19.71 4.33 -10.17
C TYR A 126 -19.70 4.78 -8.70
N ASP A 127 -20.78 4.51 -7.98
CA ASP A 127 -20.81 4.63 -6.54
C ASP A 127 -20.28 3.34 -5.91
N THR A 128 -19.29 3.46 -5.03
CA THR A 128 -18.69 2.31 -4.35
C THR A 128 -19.49 1.86 -3.14
N GLY A 129 -20.45 2.67 -2.67
CA GLY A 129 -21.15 2.48 -1.40
C GLY A 129 -20.29 2.69 -0.15
N ARG A 130 -19.00 3.03 -0.30
CA ARG A 130 -18.04 3.13 0.81
C ARG A 130 -17.80 4.57 1.20
N ARG A 131 -17.87 4.89 2.50
CA ARG A 131 -17.38 6.18 3.00
C ARG A 131 -15.86 6.33 2.86
N LYS A 132 -15.13 5.21 2.96
CA LYS A 132 -13.68 5.15 2.85
C LYS A 132 -13.22 4.16 1.77
N LEU A 133 -12.40 4.66 0.85
CA LEU A 133 -11.71 3.88 -0.18
C LEU A 133 -10.49 4.69 -0.62
N GLY A 134 -9.31 4.10 -0.51
CA GLY A 134 -8.06 4.71 -0.94
C GLY A 134 -7.80 4.51 -2.43
N ALA A 135 -6.73 3.81 -2.77
CA ALA A 135 -6.35 3.54 -4.15
C ALA A 135 -6.26 2.03 -4.44
N VAL A 136 -6.45 1.69 -5.70
CA VAL A 136 -6.12 0.37 -6.27
C VAL A 136 -4.98 0.60 -7.25
N LEU A 137 -3.80 0.05 -6.94
CA LEU A 137 -2.61 0.16 -7.77
C LEU A 137 -2.35 -1.20 -8.41
N GLY A 138 -2.39 -1.27 -9.75
CA GLY A 138 -2.12 -2.50 -10.47
C GLY A 138 -0.65 -2.93 -10.37
N ASP A 139 -0.40 -4.20 -10.70
CA ASP A 139 0.93 -4.82 -10.66
C ASP A 139 2.02 -3.93 -11.28
N HIS A 140 3.20 -3.90 -10.65
CA HIS A 140 4.37 -3.12 -11.09
C HIS A 140 4.15 -1.61 -11.18
N THR A 141 3.15 -1.07 -10.49
CA THR A 141 2.98 0.39 -10.37
C THR A 141 4.03 0.96 -9.43
N GLU A 142 4.62 2.10 -9.81
CA GLU A 142 5.59 2.82 -9.00
C GLU A 142 5.09 4.23 -8.70
N THR A 143 5.25 4.67 -7.46
CA THR A 143 5.02 6.06 -7.07
C THR A 143 6.32 6.72 -6.65
N GLY A 144 6.50 7.98 -7.03
CA GLY A 144 7.61 8.80 -6.59
C GLY A 144 7.40 9.28 -5.16
N CYS A 145 8.49 9.74 -4.55
CA CYS A 145 8.47 10.23 -3.17
C CYS A 145 7.47 11.38 -2.99
N ASN A 146 6.80 11.40 -1.84
CA ASN A 146 5.81 12.41 -1.48
C ASN A 146 4.67 12.59 -2.50
N SER A 147 4.35 11.56 -3.27
CA SER A 147 3.14 11.54 -4.09
C SER A 147 1.90 11.27 -3.23
N VAL A 148 0.74 11.72 -3.70
CA VAL A 148 -0.54 11.54 -3.03
C VAL A 148 -1.56 11.05 -4.04
N THR A 149 -2.34 10.03 -3.71
CA THR A 149 -3.52 9.66 -4.52
C THR A 149 -4.79 10.09 -3.80
N SER A 150 -5.72 10.68 -4.53
CA SER A 150 -7.06 10.99 -4.00
C SER A 150 -7.87 9.71 -3.76
N PRO A 151 -8.90 9.74 -2.90
CA PRO A 151 -9.81 8.61 -2.72
C PRO A 151 -10.42 8.14 -4.04
N GLY A 152 -10.46 6.83 -4.27
CA GLY A 152 -11.01 6.22 -5.49
C GLY A 152 -10.07 6.29 -6.71
N THR A 153 -8.76 6.38 -6.50
CA THR A 153 -7.77 6.32 -7.58
C THR A 153 -7.53 4.87 -7.99
N LEU A 154 -7.80 4.52 -9.25
CA LEU A 154 -7.56 3.20 -9.82
C LEU A 154 -6.46 3.31 -10.89
N MET A 155 -5.25 2.89 -10.56
CA MET A 155 -4.11 2.87 -11.47
C MET A 155 -3.95 1.48 -12.07
N GLY A 156 -3.95 1.37 -13.40
CA GLY A 156 -3.65 0.11 -14.08
C GLY A 156 -2.18 -0.30 -13.92
N PRO A 157 -1.84 -1.55 -14.30
CA PRO A 157 -0.50 -2.10 -14.09
C PRO A 157 0.59 -1.34 -14.84
N SER A 158 1.81 -1.41 -14.34
CA SER A 158 3.03 -0.78 -14.90
C SER A 158 2.92 0.74 -15.05
N SER A 159 2.12 1.39 -14.19
CA SER A 159 1.97 2.84 -14.19
C SER A 159 3.02 3.52 -13.31
N ILE A 160 3.34 4.78 -13.60
CA ILE A 160 4.35 5.56 -12.88
C ILE A 160 3.76 6.90 -12.46
N VAL A 161 3.82 7.21 -11.18
CA VAL A 161 3.51 8.53 -10.62
C VAL A 161 4.82 9.20 -10.24
N TYR A 162 5.10 10.40 -10.73
CA TYR A 162 6.34 11.10 -10.36
C TYR A 162 6.27 11.69 -8.95
N SER A 163 7.44 11.99 -8.37
CA SER A 163 7.55 12.57 -7.03
C SER A 163 6.77 13.87 -6.89
N GLY A 164 6.13 14.06 -5.73
CA GLY A 164 5.35 15.26 -5.41
C GLY A 164 4.03 15.41 -6.18
N VAL A 165 3.62 14.41 -6.97
CA VAL A 165 2.37 14.46 -7.73
C VAL A 165 1.17 14.13 -6.85
N SER A 166 0.13 14.95 -6.93
CA SER A 166 -1.21 14.67 -6.38
C SER A 166 -2.11 14.13 -7.49
N VAL A 167 -2.39 12.83 -7.48
CA VAL A 167 -3.20 12.14 -8.48
C VAL A 167 -4.70 12.32 -8.17
N PRO A 168 -5.50 12.87 -9.10
CA PRO A 168 -6.95 12.94 -8.96
C PRO A 168 -7.60 11.55 -8.90
N GLY A 169 -8.74 11.44 -8.22
CA GLY A 169 -9.50 10.18 -8.19
C GLY A 169 -10.08 9.86 -9.57
N GLY A 170 -10.11 8.57 -9.93
CA GLY A 170 -10.52 8.12 -11.25
C GLY A 170 -9.75 6.90 -11.72
N HIS A 171 -10.11 6.40 -12.91
CA HIS A 171 -9.45 5.27 -13.55
C HIS A 171 -8.38 5.71 -14.56
N TYR A 172 -7.18 5.19 -14.37
CA TYR A 172 -6.02 5.37 -15.25
C TYR A 172 -5.65 4.02 -15.84
N PRO A 173 -5.64 3.85 -17.17
CA PRO A 173 -5.26 2.61 -17.82
C PRO A 173 -3.83 2.17 -17.46
N GLY A 174 -3.50 0.90 -17.70
CA GLY A 174 -2.14 0.40 -17.51
C GLY A 174 -1.12 1.18 -18.34
N ARG A 175 0.12 1.25 -17.84
CA ARG A 175 1.24 1.99 -18.43
C ARG A 175 1.03 3.50 -18.48
N THR A 176 0.22 4.02 -17.56
CA THR A 176 0.03 5.47 -17.42
C THR A 176 1.21 6.08 -16.66
N VAL A 177 1.77 7.16 -17.21
CA VAL A 177 2.80 7.97 -16.57
C VAL A 177 2.22 9.34 -16.26
N ILE A 178 2.26 9.72 -14.98
CA ILE A 178 1.77 11.01 -14.48
C ILE A 178 2.98 11.83 -14.02
N THR A 179 3.26 12.91 -14.77
CA THR A 179 4.37 13.83 -14.50
C THR A 179 3.85 15.21 -14.11
N PRO A 180 4.49 15.92 -13.16
CA PRO A 180 4.18 17.31 -12.92
C PRO A 180 4.62 18.17 -14.10
N VAL A 181 3.82 19.17 -14.45
CA VAL A 181 4.17 20.26 -15.36
C VAL A 181 3.75 21.58 -14.73
N GLN A 182 4.19 22.71 -15.27
CA GLN A 182 3.91 24.02 -14.67
C GLN A 182 2.38 24.23 -14.54
N GLY A 183 1.91 24.26 -13.28
CA GLY A 183 0.50 24.47 -12.92
C GLY A 183 -0.47 23.32 -13.24
N SER A 184 -0.01 22.15 -13.72
CA SER A 184 -0.91 21.04 -14.07
C SER A 184 -0.21 19.68 -14.06
N LEU A 185 -0.93 18.62 -14.49
CA LEU A 185 -0.39 17.29 -14.65
C LEU A 185 -0.38 16.90 -16.12
N LYS A 186 0.72 16.29 -16.56
CA LYS A 186 0.79 15.62 -17.85
C LYS A 186 0.61 14.13 -17.63
N ILE A 187 -0.48 13.60 -18.18
CA ILE A 187 -0.84 12.18 -18.14
C ILE A 187 -0.62 11.60 -19.54
N ARG A 188 0.20 10.56 -19.66
CA ARG A 188 0.47 9.86 -20.93
C ARG A 188 0.45 8.36 -20.74
N CYS A 189 0.05 7.61 -21.76
CA CYS A 189 0.19 6.15 -21.78
C CYS A 189 1.44 5.79 -22.58
N LEU A 190 2.30 4.93 -22.04
CA LEU A 190 3.47 4.42 -22.78
C LEU A 190 3.01 3.45 -23.86
N LYS A 191 3.51 3.66 -25.08
CA LYS A 191 3.34 2.69 -26.17
C LYS A 191 4.29 1.50 -25.93
N HIS A 192 3.90 0.34 -26.45
CA HIS A 192 4.64 -0.92 -26.36
C HIS A 192 6.12 -0.77 -26.72
#